data_AF-A0AA47PA03-F1
#
_entry.id   AF-A0AA47PA03-F1
#
_cell.length_a   1.000
_cell.length_b   1.000
_cell.length_c   1.000
_cell.angle_alpha   90.00
_cell.angle_beta   90.00
_cell.angle_gamma   90.00
#
_symmetry.space_group_name_H-M   'P 1'
#
loop_
_entity.id
_entity.type
_entity.pdbx_description
1 polymer ?
#
loop_
_entity_poly.entity_id
_entity_poly.type
_entity_poly.pdbx_seq_one_letter_code
_entity_poly.pdbx_strand_id
1 'polypeptide(L)'
;MALCPWAISRNPRKFAEEVFIRTSLLVLVVVVVVFVVVFVVVVVFVVVVVVALKVNCPTDDKMAACLKMTDPVALTMAGTLSISSSPDHPVVYNLALAATIDGDFLPDEPSNLFHNAANFDYIAGVNDMDGHLFTGLDVPSINSHLVDTPVGDLKRLLGAYTKEKGMAGMERAFATYSSTWGSSPSQETIKKTVVAIGTDYIFMVPIQASLYLHANATKSMGRRSHTYSYLFSQPNRMGGLARPYPSWMGADHADDLQYVFGKPFTTWLGYWPRHRDVSRYIIAYWTNFAKTGDPNKGLDVPVTWPRFQSHDQQYLEINSKMDRGFVGQNLRLRYVHFWGSVLPDLPFIKRGADGGRQCQGNPPPPPPPPLCPGTLKATKFAKRCLQKSMLHTSTFGGEDCLHLNIWVPHGLYVSYNLPVMVWFYGGGFMVGGSMGPNYLNNYLYSGQEIADRGDVIVVSVGYRVGTLGFLSSGDSQLPGNYGLWDQHAAIAWVHRNIRSFGGDPDNITLFGESAGGASVSYQTLSPYNKGLFKRAISQSGVAMCPWAINRNPRKITEEICAHHKAMTHRALYYATCSVVTRSL
;
A
#
# COMPACT_ATOMS: atom_id res chain seq x y z
N MET A 1 -10.25 79.75 3.39
CA MET A 1 -9.08 79.68 2.46
C MET A 1 -7.97 78.92 3.18
N ALA A 2 -7.24 78.04 2.47
CA ALA A 2 -6.46 76.87 2.95
C ALA A 2 -7.33 75.59 2.92
N LEU A 3 -7.01 74.44 2.30
CA LEU A 3 -5.79 73.87 1.69
C LEU A 3 -6.17 72.84 0.59
N CYS A 4 -5.20 72.52 -0.27
CA CYS A 4 -5.22 71.59 -1.42
C CYS A 4 -5.58 70.12 -1.07
N PRO A 5 -6.24 69.34 -1.95
CA PRO A 5 -6.23 67.88 -1.86
C PRO A 5 -5.50 67.21 -3.04
N TRP A 6 -4.49 66.43 -2.68
CA TRP A 6 -4.00 65.28 -3.44
C TRP A 6 -5.06 64.17 -3.33
N ALA A 7 -5.59 63.66 -4.44
CA ALA A 7 -6.49 62.50 -4.43
C ALA A 7 -6.13 61.51 -5.54
N ILE A 8 -5.72 60.34 -5.07
CA ILE A 8 -5.27 59.17 -5.81
C ILE A 8 -6.40 58.62 -6.68
N SER A 9 -6.22 58.63 -7.99
CA SER A 9 -7.02 57.84 -8.94
C SER A 9 -6.55 56.38 -8.89
N ARG A 10 -7.30 55.51 -8.17
CA ARG A 10 -7.18 54.06 -8.34
C ARG A 10 -8.37 53.56 -9.15
N ASN A 11 -8.08 53.03 -10.32
CA ASN A 11 -9.02 52.45 -11.27
C ASN A 11 -9.79 51.27 -10.63
N PRO A 12 -11.13 51.33 -10.50
CA PRO A 12 -11.94 50.30 -9.82
C PRO A 12 -11.78 48.89 -10.40
N ARG A 13 -11.50 48.76 -11.71
CA ARG A 13 -11.27 47.46 -12.35
C ARG A 13 -9.95 46.80 -11.92
N LYS A 14 -8.89 47.57 -11.74
CA LYS A 14 -7.60 47.05 -11.26
C LYS A 14 -7.67 46.63 -9.79
N PHE A 15 -8.45 47.34 -8.97
CA PHE A 15 -8.66 46.96 -7.57
C PHE A 15 -9.52 45.69 -7.46
N ALA A 16 -10.54 45.54 -8.29
CA ALA A 16 -11.35 44.31 -8.36
C ALA A 16 -10.54 43.10 -8.85
N GLU A 17 -9.67 43.26 -9.86
CA GLU A 17 -8.75 42.20 -10.30
C GLU A 17 -7.71 41.85 -9.22
N GLU A 18 -7.10 42.83 -8.56
CA GLU A 18 -6.15 42.56 -7.46
C GLU A 18 -6.82 41.89 -6.27
N VAL A 19 -8.04 42.29 -5.91
CA VAL A 19 -8.81 41.64 -4.84
C VAL A 19 -9.24 40.24 -5.26
N PHE A 20 -9.68 40.02 -6.50
CA PHE A 20 -10.04 38.69 -6.99
C PHE A 20 -8.84 37.75 -7.07
N ILE A 21 -7.67 38.24 -7.50
CA ILE A 21 -6.41 37.48 -7.52
C ILE A 21 -5.96 37.18 -6.10
N ARG A 22 -5.97 38.16 -5.19
CA ARG A 22 -5.57 37.94 -3.79
C ARG A 22 -6.53 37.00 -3.06
N THR A 23 -7.83 37.10 -3.29
CA THR A 23 -8.84 36.23 -2.68
C THR A 23 -8.76 34.82 -3.27
N SER A 24 -8.50 34.69 -4.58
CA SER A 24 -8.30 33.39 -5.24
C SER A 24 -6.99 32.73 -4.82
N LEU A 25 -5.91 33.49 -4.64
CA LEU A 25 -4.65 32.99 -4.06
C LEU A 25 -4.83 32.60 -2.59
N LEU A 26 -5.58 33.37 -1.80
CA LEU A 26 -5.85 33.03 -0.40
C LEU A 26 -6.68 31.74 -0.31
N VAL A 27 -7.71 31.58 -1.15
CA VAL A 27 -8.51 30.35 -1.22
C VAL A 27 -7.68 29.17 -1.75
N LEU A 28 -6.80 29.37 -2.74
CA LEU A 28 -5.90 28.32 -3.23
C LEU A 28 -4.86 27.90 -2.18
N VAL A 29 -4.29 28.87 -1.45
CA VAL A 29 -3.36 28.61 -0.34
C VAL A 29 -4.08 27.94 0.82
N VAL A 30 -5.28 28.38 1.20
CA VAL A 30 -6.07 27.74 2.27
C VAL A 30 -6.52 26.34 1.85
N VAL A 31 -6.95 26.13 0.60
CA VAL A 31 -7.32 24.80 0.11
C VAL A 31 -6.11 23.88 0.06
N VAL A 32 -4.95 24.31 -0.44
CA VAL A 32 -3.71 23.50 -0.48
C VAL A 32 -3.12 23.27 0.91
N VAL A 33 -3.21 24.24 1.82
CA VAL A 33 -2.78 24.10 3.21
C VAL A 33 -3.73 23.16 3.96
N VAL A 34 -5.05 23.24 3.76
CA VAL A 34 -6.01 22.29 4.35
C VAL A 34 -5.87 20.89 3.73
N PHE A 35 -5.60 20.79 2.41
CA PHE A 35 -5.32 19.55 1.67
C PHE A 35 -4.14 18.76 2.24
N VAL A 36 -3.18 19.47 2.85
CA VAL A 36 -1.89 18.92 3.29
C VAL A 36 -1.77 18.85 4.81
N VAL A 37 -2.32 19.84 5.53
CA VAL A 37 -2.33 19.87 7.01
C VAL A 37 -3.26 18.80 7.56
N VAL A 38 -4.38 18.43 6.92
CA VAL A 38 -5.23 17.35 7.47
C VAL A 38 -4.63 15.96 7.22
N PHE A 39 -3.94 15.76 6.08
CA PHE A 39 -3.23 14.50 5.81
C PHE A 39 -2.01 14.32 6.73
N VAL A 40 -1.31 15.42 7.04
CA VAL A 40 -0.10 15.40 7.87
C VAL A 40 -0.42 15.56 9.36
N VAL A 41 -1.37 16.39 9.81
CA VAL A 41 -1.70 16.51 11.25
C VAL A 41 -2.33 15.23 11.79
N VAL A 42 -3.04 14.47 10.95
CA VAL A 42 -3.54 13.14 11.33
C VAL A 42 -2.42 12.09 11.38
N VAL A 43 -1.31 12.27 10.65
CA VAL A 43 -0.17 11.33 10.62
C VAL A 43 0.99 11.77 11.55
N VAL A 44 1.10 13.05 11.90
CA VAL A 44 2.28 13.62 12.57
C VAL A 44 2.05 14.03 14.02
N PHE A 45 0.81 14.10 14.55
CA PHE A 45 0.62 14.56 15.94
C PHE A 45 -0.51 13.91 16.76
N VAL A 46 -0.73 12.60 16.63
CA VAL A 46 -1.55 11.90 17.63
C VAL A 46 -0.96 10.54 18.00
N VAL A 47 -0.16 10.50 19.07
CA VAL A 47 0.06 9.26 19.83
C VAL A 47 -1.21 9.01 20.63
N VAL A 48 -2.22 8.39 20.01
CA VAL A 48 -3.34 7.82 20.76
C VAL A 48 -2.89 6.46 21.27
N VAL A 49 -2.78 6.32 22.59
CA VAL A 49 -2.71 4.99 23.21
C VAL A 49 -4.10 4.38 23.07
N VAL A 50 -4.27 3.49 22.10
CA VAL A 50 -5.54 2.81 21.85
C VAL A 50 -5.59 1.56 22.74
N VAL A 51 -6.57 1.51 23.63
CA VAL A 51 -6.87 0.29 24.40
C VAL A 51 -7.45 -0.73 23.43
N ALA A 52 -6.73 -1.83 23.18
CA ALA A 52 -7.25 -2.94 22.42
C ALA A 52 -8.40 -3.60 23.21
N LEU A 53 -9.62 -3.57 22.66
CA LEU A 53 -10.70 -4.39 23.20
C LEU A 53 -10.35 -5.86 22.99
N LYS A 54 -10.76 -6.73 23.92
CA LYS A 54 -10.55 -8.18 23.83
C LYS A 54 -11.91 -8.85 23.77
N VAL A 55 -12.06 -9.89 22.96
CA VAL A 55 -13.36 -10.52 22.67
C VAL A 55 -13.73 -11.66 23.61
N ASN A 56 -12.88 -11.94 24.60
CA ASN A 56 -13.18 -12.85 25.69
C ASN A 56 -13.42 -14.31 25.27
N CYS A 57 -12.88 -14.73 24.13
CA CYS A 57 -12.95 -16.11 23.67
C CYS A 57 -11.90 -17.00 24.36
N PRO A 58 -12.19 -18.30 24.55
CA PRO A 58 -11.18 -19.25 25.01
C PRO A 58 -10.08 -19.39 23.97
N THR A 59 -8.88 -19.79 24.40
CA THR A 59 -7.71 -20.03 23.52
C THR A 59 -7.44 -21.53 23.28
N ASP A 60 -8.45 -22.36 23.53
CA ASP A 60 -8.44 -23.82 23.30
C ASP A 60 -9.18 -24.17 21.98
N ASP A 61 -9.56 -25.43 21.78
CA ASP A 61 -10.24 -25.93 20.58
C ASP A 61 -11.61 -25.28 20.30
N LYS A 62 -12.14 -24.47 21.23
CA LYS A 62 -13.40 -23.71 21.06
C LYS A 62 -13.17 -22.29 20.57
N MET A 63 -11.91 -21.86 20.45
CA MET A 63 -11.52 -20.49 20.07
C MET A 63 -12.15 -20.06 18.74
N ALA A 64 -12.00 -20.87 17.69
CA ALA A 64 -12.51 -20.54 16.36
C ALA A 64 -14.04 -20.41 16.32
N ALA A 65 -14.76 -21.31 17.01
CA ALA A 65 -16.22 -21.25 17.09
C ALA A 65 -16.70 -20.00 17.83
N CYS A 66 -16.05 -19.63 18.94
CA CYS A 66 -16.36 -18.40 19.66
C CYS A 66 -16.12 -17.15 18.81
N LEU A 67 -14.97 -17.08 18.12
CA LEU A 67 -14.62 -15.95 17.26
C LEU A 67 -15.62 -15.77 16.12
N LYS A 68 -16.09 -16.84 15.50
CA LYS A 68 -17.10 -16.79 14.42
C LYS A 68 -18.47 -16.30 14.89
N MET A 69 -18.79 -16.46 16.18
CA MET A 69 -20.05 -16.02 16.78
C MET A 69 -19.93 -14.64 17.47
N THR A 70 -18.72 -14.08 17.51
CA THR A 70 -18.46 -12.78 18.13
C THR A 70 -19.02 -11.67 17.27
N ASP A 71 -19.58 -10.63 17.91
CA ASP A 71 -20.03 -9.43 17.22
C ASP A 71 -18.90 -8.87 16.31
N PRO A 72 -19.17 -8.64 15.01
CA PRO A 72 -18.14 -8.26 14.05
C PRO A 72 -17.54 -6.88 14.34
N VAL A 73 -18.29 -5.97 14.98
CA VAL A 73 -17.76 -4.67 15.42
C VAL A 73 -16.79 -4.84 16.57
N ALA A 74 -17.13 -5.63 17.59
CA ALA A 74 -16.25 -5.96 18.70
C ALA A 74 -14.97 -6.67 18.22
N LEU A 75 -15.10 -7.65 17.32
CA LEU A 75 -13.96 -8.36 16.74
C LEU A 75 -13.08 -7.45 15.89
N THR A 76 -13.67 -6.54 15.12
CA THR A 76 -12.93 -5.50 14.37
C THR A 76 -12.19 -4.59 15.33
N MET A 77 -12.82 -4.16 16.42
CA MET A 77 -12.19 -3.30 17.42
C MET A 77 -11.08 -4.00 18.21
N ALA A 78 -11.11 -5.34 18.29
CA ALA A 78 -10.08 -6.11 18.95
C ALA A 78 -8.80 -6.30 18.12
N GLY A 79 -8.90 -6.30 16.78
CA GLY A 79 -7.74 -6.35 15.90
C GLY A 79 -6.82 -5.15 16.07
N THR A 80 -5.59 -5.32 16.53
CA THR A 80 -4.67 -4.22 16.81
C THR A 80 -3.95 -3.74 15.55
N LEU A 81 -4.03 -2.43 15.27
CA LEU A 81 -3.03 -1.72 14.48
C LEU A 81 -2.42 -0.69 15.43
N SER A 82 -1.29 -1.02 16.06
CA SER A 82 -0.58 -0.05 16.87
C SER A 82 0.26 0.82 15.95
N ILE A 83 -0.01 2.12 15.92
CA ILE A 83 0.86 3.10 15.27
C ILE A 83 2.04 3.50 16.18
N SER A 84 2.01 3.10 17.45
CA SER A 84 3.17 3.25 18.34
C SER A 84 4.30 2.36 17.82
N SER A 85 5.42 3.01 17.53
CA SER A 85 6.60 2.43 16.92
C SER A 85 7.86 3.12 17.40
N SER A 86 8.99 2.48 17.15
CA SER A 86 10.31 3.00 17.46
C SER A 86 11.33 2.28 16.56
N PRO A 87 12.60 2.73 16.53
CA PRO A 87 13.61 2.01 15.76
C PRO A 87 13.80 0.55 16.23
N ASP A 88 13.59 0.24 17.52
CA ASP A 88 13.70 -1.13 18.05
C ASP A 88 12.45 -1.98 17.76
N HIS A 89 11.31 -1.34 17.53
CA HIS A 89 10.02 -1.96 17.25
C HIS A 89 9.34 -1.26 16.07
N PRO A 90 9.83 -1.50 14.83
CA PRO A 90 9.32 -0.84 13.64
C PRO A 90 7.83 -1.10 13.40
N VAL A 91 7.11 -0.09 12.93
CA VAL A 91 5.66 -0.11 12.70
C VAL A 91 5.23 -1.20 11.72
N VAL A 92 6.11 -1.56 10.78
CA VAL A 92 5.87 -2.63 9.79
C VAL A 92 5.60 -3.99 10.46
N TYR A 93 6.13 -4.23 11.67
CA TYR A 93 5.85 -5.45 12.44
C TYR A 93 4.45 -5.50 13.05
N ASN A 94 3.75 -4.37 13.09
CA ASN A 94 2.38 -4.30 13.60
C ASN A 94 1.34 -4.62 12.53
N LEU A 95 1.73 -4.85 11.27
CA LEU A 95 0.88 -5.32 10.17
C LEU A 95 0.61 -6.83 10.28
N ALA A 96 0.10 -7.25 11.43
CA ALA A 96 0.02 -8.67 11.80
C ALA A 96 -1.19 -9.41 11.19
N LEU A 97 -2.25 -8.69 10.82
CA LEU A 97 -3.40 -9.27 10.13
C LEU A 97 -3.15 -9.23 8.62
N ALA A 98 -2.24 -10.09 8.18
CA ALA A 98 -1.84 -10.27 6.79
C ALA A 98 -2.18 -11.71 6.33
N ALA A 99 -1.87 -12.03 5.08
CA ALA A 99 -2.13 -13.37 4.53
C ALA A 99 -1.37 -14.47 5.27
N THR A 100 -1.92 -15.66 5.33
CA THR A 100 -1.29 -16.84 5.95
C THR A 100 -1.03 -17.93 4.92
N ILE A 101 0.02 -18.73 5.13
CA ILE A 101 0.23 -19.96 4.35
C ILE A 101 -0.73 -20.99 4.93
N ASP A 102 -1.84 -21.22 4.23
CA ASP A 102 -2.96 -22.03 4.68
C ASP A 102 -2.95 -23.46 4.09
N GLY A 103 -2.04 -23.75 3.17
CA GLY A 103 -1.99 -25.04 2.48
C GLY A 103 -3.07 -25.18 1.39
N ASP A 104 -3.82 -24.12 1.10
CA ASP A 104 -4.94 -24.12 0.15
C ASP A 104 -4.86 -22.95 -0.83
N PHE A 105 -5.26 -21.73 -0.41
CA PHE A 105 -5.16 -20.55 -1.27
C PHE A 105 -3.69 -20.20 -1.53
N LEU A 106 -2.87 -20.27 -0.48
CA LEU A 106 -1.41 -20.22 -0.52
C LEU A 106 -0.87 -21.59 -0.03
N PRO A 107 -0.60 -22.52 -0.97
CA PRO A 107 -0.25 -23.89 -0.60
C PRO A 107 1.15 -24.05 0.01
N ASP A 108 2.04 -23.08 -0.19
CA ASP A 108 3.42 -23.09 0.32
C ASP A 108 3.95 -21.65 0.48
N GLU A 109 5.20 -21.50 0.94
CA GLU A 109 5.92 -20.23 0.93
C GLU A 109 5.89 -19.58 -0.46
N PRO A 110 5.58 -18.27 -0.57
CA PRO A 110 5.47 -17.58 -1.86
C PRO A 110 6.67 -17.76 -2.80
N SER A 111 7.89 -17.87 -2.25
CA SER A 111 9.11 -18.10 -3.03
C SER A 111 9.06 -19.38 -3.87
N ASN A 112 8.31 -20.39 -3.43
CA ASN A 112 8.20 -21.69 -4.08
C ASN A 112 7.09 -21.72 -5.14
N LEU A 113 6.24 -20.69 -5.21
CA LEU A 113 5.00 -20.70 -6.00
C LEU A 113 5.10 -19.95 -7.34
N PHE A 114 6.25 -19.35 -7.68
CA PHE A 114 6.40 -18.56 -8.92
C PHE A 114 6.25 -19.38 -10.21
N HIS A 115 6.29 -20.71 -10.14
CA HIS A 115 5.92 -21.59 -11.25
C HIS A 115 4.45 -21.43 -11.67
N ASN A 116 3.55 -21.06 -10.74
CA ASN A 116 2.16 -20.73 -11.05
C ASN A 116 2.06 -19.38 -11.78
N ALA A 117 2.88 -18.41 -11.37
CA ALA A 117 2.88 -17.07 -11.93
C ALA A 117 3.49 -16.99 -13.35
N ALA A 118 4.28 -18.00 -13.75
CA ALA A 118 5.03 -18.04 -15.01
C ALA A 118 4.18 -17.94 -16.29
N ASN A 119 2.84 -17.96 -16.23
CA ASN A 119 1.97 -17.78 -17.39
C ASN A 119 1.40 -16.36 -17.53
N PHE A 120 1.64 -15.48 -16.56
CA PHE A 120 1.10 -14.11 -16.58
C PHE A 120 2.19 -13.14 -17.02
N ASP A 121 1.87 -12.17 -17.88
CA ASP A 121 2.75 -11.01 -18.01
C ASP A 121 2.74 -10.24 -16.68
N TYR A 122 3.90 -9.79 -16.21
CA TYR A 122 4.03 -9.19 -14.88
C TYR A 122 4.84 -7.89 -14.87
N ILE A 123 4.25 -6.83 -14.33
CA ILE A 123 4.95 -5.60 -13.94
C ILE A 123 5.05 -5.59 -12.41
N ALA A 124 6.22 -5.28 -11.88
CA ALA A 124 6.34 -4.87 -10.49
C ALA A 124 7.28 -3.67 -10.34
N GLY A 125 7.03 -2.82 -9.36
CA GLY A 125 7.89 -1.67 -9.11
C GLY A 125 7.62 -0.99 -7.79
N VAL A 126 8.41 0.03 -7.54
CA VAL A 126 8.64 0.62 -6.21
C VAL A 126 8.89 2.11 -6.36
N ASN A 127 8.58 2.88 -5.32
CA ASN A 127 8.88 4.31 -5.27
C ASN A 127 10.31 4.51 -4.71
N ASP A 128 11.05 5.53 -5.14
CA ASP A 128 12.46 5.70 -4.74
C ASP A 128 12.66 5.95 -3.24
N MET A 129 11.63 6.47 -2.56
CA MET A 129 11.58 6.62 -1.11
C MET A 129 10.36 5.90 -0.49
N ASP A 130 9.96 4.74 -1.02
CA ASP A 130 8.77 3.97 -0.60
C ASP A 130 8.70 3.67 0.91
N GLY A 131 9.85 3.50 1.57
CA GLY A 131 9.92 3.24 3.01
C GLY A 131 9.77 4.48 3.89
N HIS A 132 9.71 5.68 3.32
CA HIS A 132 9.69 6.94 4.07
C HIS A 132 8.47 7.05 5.00
N LEU A 133 7.26 6.74 4.51
CA LEU A 133 6.06 6.72 5.34
C LEU A 133 6.22 5.88 6.62
N PHE A 134 6.83 4.70 6.52
CA PHE A 134 7.00 3.77 7.64
C PHE A 134 8.14 4.20 8.56
N THR A 135 9.31 4.46 7.97
CA THR A 135 10.50 4.88 8.74
C THR A 135 10.34 6.26 9.37
N GLY A 136 9.47 7.11 8.84
CA GLY A 136 9.11 8.38 9.46
C GLY A 136 8.28 8.23 10.73
N LEU A 137 7.57 7.11 10.91
CA LEU A 137 6.93 6.75 12.18
C LEU A 137 7.95 6.17 13.16
N ASP A 138 8.85 5.30 12.66
CA ASP A 138 9.88 4.64 13.47
C ASP A 138 10.94 5.64 13.97
N VAL A 139 11.33 6.59 13.12
CA VAL A 139 12.38 7.59 13.34
C VAL A 139 11.87 9.00 12.97
N PRO A 140 11.01 9.65 13.78
CA PRO A 140 10.35 10.90 13.41
C PRO A 140 11.29 12.07 13.07
N SER A 141 12.55 12.04 13.55
CA SER A 141 13.54 13.06 13.27
C SER A 141 13.91 13.18 11.78
N ILE A 142 13.65 12.17 10.94
CA ILE A 142 13.93 12.23 9.51
C ILE A 142 13.08 13.29 8.78
N ASN A 143 11.88 13.56 9.31
CA ASN A 143 10.95 14.57 8.78
C ASN A 143 11.27 15.99 9.27
N SER A 144 12.02 16.11 10.37
CA SER A 144 12.30 17.41 10.98
C SER A 144 13.48 18.11 10.30
N HIS A 145 13.34 19.40 10.01
CA HIS A 145 14.46 20.24 9.58
C HIS A 145 15.37 20.67 10.73
N LEU A 146 14.85 20.64 11.96
CA LEU A 146 15.50 21.22 13.14
C LEU A 146 16.11 20.17 14.06
N VAL A 147 15.69 18.91 13.92
CA VAL A 147 16.11 17.81 14.79
C VAL A 147 17.04 16.90 14.01
N ASP A 148 18.24 16.73 14.54
CA ASP A 148 19.23 15.78 14.03
C ASP A 148 18.78 14.35 14.27
N THR A 149 19.14 13.44 13.37
CA THR A 149 18.89 12.01 13.51
C THR A 149 20.13 11.32 14.06
N PRO A 150 20.08 10.75 15.27
CA PRO A 150 21.21 10.02 15.83
C PRO A 150 21.56 8.80 14.97
N VAL A 151 22.85 8.57 14.73
CA VAL A 151 23.32 7.33 14.07
C VAL A 151 22.94 6.09 14.91
N GLY A 152 22.76 6.25 16.22
CA GLY A 152 22.25 5.21 17.11
C GLY A 152 20.86 4.71 16.71
N ASP A 153 19.95 5.60 16.28
CA ASP A 153 18.60 5.20 15.86
C ASP A 153 18.63 4.42 14.54
N LEU A 154 19.51 4.81 13.61
CA LEU A 154 19.75 4.04 12.40
C LEU A 154 20.25 2.62 12.73
N LYS A 155 21.20 2.49 13.67
CA LYS A 155 21.70 1.18 14.12
C LYS A 155 20.63 0.34 14.81
N ARG A 156 19.79 0.95 15.64
CA ARG A 156 18.65 0.29 16.29
C ARG A 156 17.65 -0.24 15.26
N LEU A 157 17.31 0.57 14.25
CA LEU A 157 16.46 0.16 13.13
C LEU A 157 17.04 -1.04 12.38
N LEU A 158 18.33 -1.00 12.04
CA LEU A 158 19.02 -2.14 11.43
C LEU A 158 19.05 -3.36 12.34
N GLY A 159 19.22 -3.17 13.66
CA GLY A 159 19.17 -4.23 14.65
C GLY A 159 17.80 -4.91 14.71
N ALA A 160 16.73 -4.13 14.55
CA ALA A 160 15.38 -4.67 14.46
C ALA A 160 15.16 -5.48 13.17
N TYR A 161 15.62 -5.00 12.01
CA TYR A 161 15.48 -5.70 10.72
C TYR A 161 16.42 -6.89 10.55
N THR A 162 17.54 -6.95 11.29
CA THR A 162 18.51 -8.04 11.24
C THR A 162 18.53 -8.90 12.51
N LYS A 163 17.45 -8.81 13.31
CA LYS A 163 17.35 -9.38 14.66
C LYS A 163 17.72 -10.86 14.75
N GLU A 164 17.42 -11.63 13.71
CA GLU A 164 17.73 -13.07 13.60
C GLU A 164 19.25 -13.38 13.54
N LYS A 165 20.05 -12.40 13.09
CA LYS A 165 21.52 -12.48 13.02
C LYS A 165 22.22 -11.69 14.12
N GLY A 166 21.45 -11.00 14.98
CA GLY A 166 21.95 -10.23 16.12
C GLY A 166 22.95 -9.14 15.73
N MET A 167 23.96 -8.93 16.59
CA MET A 167 24.95 -7.87 16.42
C MET A 167 25.73 -7.98 15.11
N ALA A 168 26.11 -9.19 14.69
CA ALA A 168 26.83 -9.40 13.44
C ALA A 168 26.01 -8.96 12.22
N GLY A 169 24.71 -9.25 12.21
CA GLY A 169 23.78 -8.78 11.18
C GLY A 169 23.70 -7.26 11.14
N MET A 170 23.49 -6.63 12.31
CA MET A 170 23.38 -5.19 12.44
C MET A 170 24.67 -4.48 12.00
N GLU A 171 25.84 -4.94 12.44
CA GLU A 171 27.14 -4.36 12.10
C GLU A 171 27.43 -4.48 10.60
N ARG A 172 27.14 -5.65 10.00
CA ARG A 172 27.34 -5.86 8.56
C ARG A 172 26.38 -5.02 7.72
N ALA A 173 25.13 -4.90 8.15
CA ALA A 173 24.16 -4.01 7.53
C ALA A 173 24.61 -2.55 7.64
N PHE A 174 25.02 -2.11 8.83
CA PHE A 174 25.50 -0.76 9.05
C PHE A 174 26.70 -0.44 8.17
N ALA A 175 27.69 -1.34 8.09
CA ALA A 175 28.85 -1.18 7.21
C ALA A 175 28.45 -1.09 5.73
N THR A 176 27.42 -1.84 5.32
CA THR A 176 26.91 -1.79 3.93
C THR A 176 26.29 -0.43 3.62
N TYR A 177 25.39 0.05 4.48
CA TYR A 177 24.69 1.32 4.29
C TYR A 177 25.56 2.57 4.52
N SER A 178 26.56 2.50 5.39
CA SER A 178 27.46 3.63 5.68
C SER A 178 28.73 3.67 4.83
N SER A 179 28.94 2.70 3.94
CA SER A 179 30.19 2.57 3.17
C SER A 179 30.56 3.74 2.26
N THR A 180 29.61 4.57 1.85
CA THR A 180 29.85 5.77 1.03
C THR A 180 29.91 7.05 1.88
N TRP A 181 29.76 6.94 3.19
CA TRP A 181 29.84 8.07 4.09
C TRP A 181 31.28 8.56 4.21
N GLY A 182 31.47 9.88 4.25
CA GLY A 182 32.73 10.47 4.71
C GLY A 182 32.90 10.31 6.23
N SER A 183 34.03 10.78 6.77
CA SER A 183 34.31 10.76 8.21
C SER A 183 33.30 11.52 9.06
N SER A 184 32.55 12.45 8.46
CA SER A 184 31.50 13.25 9.11
C SER A 184 30.32 13.43 8.14
N PRO A 185 29.40 12.45 8.05
CA PRO A 185 28.26 12.52 7.15
C PRO A 185 27.31 13.66 7.54
N SER A 186 26.70 14.30 6.55
CA SER A 186 25.67 15.31 6.80
C SER A 186 24.39 14.68 7.36
N GLN A 187 23.58 15.46 8.07
CA GLN A 187 22.26 15.02 8.54
C GLN A 187 21.34 14.59 7.40
N GLU A 188 21.40 15.27 6.26
CA GLU A 188 20.68 14.84 5.06
C GLU A 188 21.11 13.43 4.62
N THR A 189 22.42 13.14 4.63
CA THR A 189 22.95 11.81 4.29
C THR A 189 22.43 10.74 5.26
N ILE A 190 22.47 11.02 6.57
CA ILE A 190 21.97 10.10 7.60
C ILE A 190 20.47 9.84 7.41
N LYS A 191 19.66 10.89 7.27
CA LYS A 191 18.20 10.79 7.10
C LYS A 191 17.82 10.03 5.83
N LYS A 192 18.46 10.33 4.70
CA LYS A 192 18.28 9.57 3.45
C LYS A 192 18.67 8.10 3.61
N THR A 193 19.71 7.82 4.40
CA THR A 193 20.12 6.42 4.66
C THR A 193 19.08 5.68 5.48
N VAL A 194 18.46 6.31 6.49
CA VAL A 194 17.34 5.73 7.25
C VAL A 194 16.16 5.39 6.32
N VAL A 195 15.76 6.32 5.46
CA VAL A 195 14.70 6.08 4.46
C VAL A 195 15.09 4.93 3.53
N ALA A 196 16.33 4.91 3.02
CA ALA A 196 16.80 3.86 2.12
C ALA A 196 16.79 2.47 2.78
N ILE A 197 17.12 2.37 4.08
CA ILE A 197 17.03 1.12 4.85
C ILE A 197 15.58 0.62 4.87
N GLY A 198 14.63 1.50 5.17
CA GLY A 198 13.20 1.18 5.13
C GLY A 198 12.73 0.75 3.74
N THR A 199 13.05 1.53 2.71
CA THR A 199 12.66 1.24 1.32
C THR A 199 13.20 -0.13 0.87
N ASP A 200 14.46 -0.42 1.19
CA ASP A 200 15.13 -1.67 0.84
C ASP A 200 14.48 -2.88 1.50
N TYR A 201 14.34 -2.84 2.82
CA TYR A 201 13.84 -3.96 3.60
C TYR A 201 12.35 -4.22 3.35
N ILE A 202 11.53 -3.16 3.32
CA ILE A 202 10.07 -3.29 3.30
C ILE A 202 9.56 -3.63 1.88
N PHE A 203 10.17 -3.08 0.83
CA PHE A 203 9.61 -3.12 -0.52
C PHE A 203 10.62 -3.51 -1.61
N MET A 204 11.67 -2.72 -1.79
CA MET A 204 12.55 -2.79 -2.96
C MET A 204 13.21 -4.16 -3.11
N VAL A 205 13.84 -4.71 -2.07
CA VAL A 205 14.51 -6.01 -2.16
C VAL A 205 13.51 -7.14 -2.43
N PRO A 206 12.39 -7.25 -1.68
CA PRO A 206 11.34 -8.23 -1.99
C PRO A 206 10.79 -8.14 -3.43
N ILE A 207 10.61 -6.91 -3.95
CA ILE A 207 10.13 -6.68 -5.32
C ILE A 207 11.15 -7.16 -6.34
N GLN A 208 12.43 -6.80 -6.17
CA GLN A 208 13.49 -7.29 -7.04
C GLN A 208 13.55 -8.82 -7.00
N ALA A 209 13.56 -9.44 -5.82
CA ALA A 209 13.53 -10.90 -5.67
C ALA A 209 12.34 -11.55 -6.38
N SER A 210 11.14 -10.96 -6.29
CA SER A 210 9.95 -11.44 -6.97
C SER A 210 10.07 -11.36 -8.50
N LEU A 211 10.63 -10.26 -9.03
CA LEU A 211 10.91 -10.10 -10.45
C LEU A 211 11.90 -11.17 -10.97
N TYR A 212 12.96 -11.45 -10.20
CA TYR A 212 13.90 -12.53 -10.53
C TYR A 212 13.23 -13.91 -10.55
N LEU A 213 12.44 -14.24 -9.53
CA LEU A 213 11.74 -15.52 -9.44
C LEU A 213 10.75 -15.69 -10.59
N HIS A 214 10.00 -14.64 -10.91
CA HIS A 214 9.06 -14.64 -12.04
C HIS A 214 9.77 -14.81 -13.39
N ALA A 215 10.81 -14.02 -13.67
CA ALA A 215 11.55 -14.10 -14.92
C ALA A 215 12.25 -15.46 -15.08
N ASN A 216 12.81 -16.01 -14.01
CA ASN A 216 13.47 -17.31 -14.03
C ASN A 216 12.46 -18.46 -14.22
N ALA A 217 11.33 -18.45 -13.52
CA ALA A 217 10.27 -19.45 -13.68
C ALA A 217 9.69 -19.44 -15.11
N THR A 218 9.47 -18.25 -15.66
CA THR A 218 9.03 -18.07 -17.05
C THR A 218 10.02 -18.72 -18.03
N LYS A 219 11.31 -18.41 -17.87
CA LYS A 219 12.38 -18.95 -18.72
C LYS A 219 12.53 -20.47 -18.58
N SER A 220 12.60 -20.98 -17.34
CA SER A 220 12.82 -22.41 -17.07
C SER A 220 11.67 -23.28 -17.56
N MET A 221 10.45 -22.75 -17.55
CA MET A 221 9.25 -23.44 -18.03
C MET A 221 8.95 -23.20 -19.53
N GLY A 222 9.81 -22.48 -20.25
CA GLY A 222 9.63 -22.18 -21.68
C GLY A 222 8.38 -21.34 -21.98
N ARG A 223 7.95 -20.51 -21.03
CA ARG A 223 6.78 -19.63 -21.16
C ARG A 223 7.16 -18.34 -21.91
N ARG A 224 6.15 -17.70 -22.48
CA ARG A 224 6.28 -16.48 -23.31
C ARG A 224 5.82 -15.21 -22.59
N SER A 225 5.47 -15.31 -21.32
CA SER A 225 5.13 -14.14 -20.51
C SER A 225 6.32 -13.21 -20.39
N HIS A 226 6.05 -11.94 -20.16
CA HIS A 226 7.06 -10.91 -20.03
C HIS A 226 7.11 -10.36 -18.61
N THR A 227 8.30 -9.96 -18.18
CA THR A 227 8.52 -9.33 -16.87
C THR A 227 9.02 -7.91 -17.11
N TYR A 228 8.56 -6.95 -16.31
CA TYR A 228 8.98 -5.56 -16.39
C TYR A 228 9.15 -4.97 -14.99
N SER A 229 10.23 -4.21 -14.78
CA SER A 229 10.54 -3.52 -13.53
C SER A 229 10.42 -2.01 -13.71
N TYR A 230 9.90 -1.29 -12.71
CA TYR A 230 10.01 0.17 -12.67
C TYR A 230 10.47 0.71 -11.32
N LEU A 231 11.01 1.93 -11.36
CA LEU A 231 11.26 2.81 -10.22
C LEU A 231 10.49 4.10 -10.45
N PHE A 232 9.56 4.45 -9.57
CA PHE A 232 8.89 5.74 -9.65
C PHE A 232 9.64 6.76 -8.78
N SER A 233 10.07 7.87 -9.39
CA SER A 233 10.97 8.84 -8.76
C SER A 233 10.51 10.29 -8.92
N GLN A 234 9.22 10.50 -9.20
CA GLN A 234 8.66 11.85 -9.28
C GLN A 234 8.69 12.50 -7.90
N PRO A 235 9.40 13.63 -7.69
CA PRO A 235 9.55 14.22 -6.37
C PRO A 235 8.22 14.52 -5.69
N ASN A 236 8.12 14.17 -4.41
CA ASN A 236 6.93 14.40 -3.60
C ASN A 236 6.64 15.90 -3.51
N ARG A 237 5.37 16.24 -3.70
CA ARG A 237 4.91 17.63 -3.78
C ARG A 237 4.84 18.34 -2.43
N MET A 238 5.06 17.62 -1.34
CA MET A 238 5.17 18.10 0.05
C MET A 238 6.62 18.25 0.50
N GLY A 239 7.61 18.02 -0.37
CA GLY A 239 9.00 18.38 -0.11
C GLY A 239 9.26 19.87 -0.39
N GLY A 240 9.96 20.57 0.51
CA GLY A 240 10.45 21.93 0.24
C GLY A 240 10.35 22.92 1.41
N LEU A 241 10.77 24.16 1.18
CA LEU A 241 10.71 25.22 2.18
C LEU A 241 9.26 25.49 2.61
N ALA A 242 9.01 25.57 3.92
CA ALA A 242 7.67 25.74 4.51
C ALA A 242 6.67 24.61 4.17
N ARG A 243 7.16 23.42 3.83
CA ARG A 243 6.36 22.20 3.65
C ARG A 243 6.65 21.18 4.75
N PRO A 244 5.78 20.17 4.94
CA PRO A 244 5.97 19.15 5.98
C PRO A 244 7.20 18.25 5.79
N TYR A 245 7.65 18.04 4.54
CA TYR A 245 8.79 17.17 4.26
C TYR A 245 10.00 17.94 3.76
N PRO A 246 11.21 17.39 3.97
CA PRO A 246 12.43 18.00 3.46
C PRO A 246 12.46 18.17 1.95
N SER A 247 13.23 19.16 1.47
CA SER A 247 13.38 19.45 0.03
C SER A 247 14.01 18.31 -0.77
N TRP A 248 14.70 17.40 -0.10
CA TRP A 248 15.32 16.23 -0.71
C TRP A 248 14.38 15.04 -0.90
N MET A 249 13.11 15.17 -0.51
CA MET A 249 12.13 14.10 -0.56
C MET A 249 11.84 13.66 -2.01
N GLY A 250 12.04 12.37 -2.28
CA GLY A 250 11.68 11.67 -3.51
C GLY A 250 10.20 11.32 -3.54
N ALA A 251 9.81 10.27 -4.26
CA ALA A 251 8.47 9.70 -4.22
C ALA A 251 8.30 8.80 -2.98
N ASP A 252 7.30 9.13 -2.16
CA ASP A 252 6.92 8.37 -0.97
C ASP A 252 5.98 7.20 -1.33
N HIS A 253 5.67 6.35 -0.35
CA HIS A 253 4.64 5.33 -0.46
C HIS A 253 3.31 5.92 -0.97
N ALA A 254 2.67 5.23 -1.91
CA ALA A 254 1.41 5.60 -2.55
C ALA A 254 1.40 6.92 -3.35
N ASP A 255 2.53 7.62 -3.54
CA ASP A 255 2.58 8.86 -4.33
C ASP A 255 2.24 8.64 -5.81
N ASP A 256 2.57 7.47 -6.35
CA ASP A 256 2.30 7.04 -7.72
C ASP A 256 0.79 6.93 -8.02
N LEU A 257 -0.04 6.62 -7.01
CA LEU A 257 -1.49 6.46 -7.15
C LEU A 257 -2.18 7.67 -7.76
N GLN A 258 -1.77 8.88 -7.38
CA GLN A 258 -2.39 10.10 -7.91
C GLN A 258 -2.17 10.23 -9.43
N TYR A 259 -1.07 9.69 -9.95
CA TYR A 259 -0.73 9.69 -11.36
C TYR A 259 -1.38 8.53 -12.11
N VAL A 260 -1.45 7.33 -11.50
CA VAL A 260 -2.19 6.17 -12.03
C VAL A 260 -3.66 6.53 -12.24
N PHE A 261 -4.31 7.12 -11.25
CA PHE A 261 -5.74 7.47 -11.29
C PHE A 261 -6.05 8.85 -11.90
N GLY A 262 -5.10 9.49 -12.58
CA GLY A 262 -5.37 10.71 -13.34
C GLY A 262 -5.76 11.94 -12.51
N LYS A 263 -5.36 12.04 -11.24
CA LYS A 263 -5.62 13.24 -10.42
C LYS A 263 -5.08 14.54 -10.99
N PRO A 264 -3.94 14.57 -11.68
CA PRO A 264 -3.50 15.75 -12.41
C PRO A 264 -4.49 16.30 -13.46
N PHE A 265 -5.41 15.47 -13.96
CA PHE A 265 -6.44 15.87 -14.92
C PHE A 265 -7.72 16.34 -14.23
N THR A 266 -8.17 15.64 -13.19
CA THR A 266 -9.42 15.96 -12.48
C THR A 266 -9.30 17.13 -11.51
N THR A 267 -8.10 17.39 -10.98
CA THR A 267 -7.85 18.47 -10.00
C THR A 267 -6.86 19.49 -10.55
N TRP A 268 -7.16 20.07 -11.70
CA TRP A 268 -6.21 20.85 -12.52
C TRP A 268 -5.45 21.96 -11.76
N LEU A 269 -6.10 22.72 -10.88
CA LEU A 269 -5.49 23.78 -10.06
C LEU A 269 -4.42 23.27 -9.09
N GLY A 270 -4.54 22.01 -8.71
CA GLY A 270 -3.59 21.36 -7.82
C GLY A 270 -2.32 20.90 -8.52
N TYR A 271 -2.23 20.89 -9.86
CA TYR A 271 -1.12 20.21 -10.55
C TYR A 271 -0.50 21.04 -11.68
N TRP A 272 0.84 20.99 -11.73
CA TRP A 272 1.62 21.57 -12.83
C TRP A 272 1.52 20.72 -14.11
N PRO A 273 1.75 21.30 -15.30
CA PRO A 273 1.74 20.57 -16.58
C PRO A 273 2.60 19.30 -16.55
N ARG A 274 3.81 19.38 -16.01
CA ARG A 274 4.73 18.25 -15.85
C ARG A 274 4.14 17.05 -15.08
N HIS A 275 3.21 17.30 -14.15
CA HIS A 275 2.55 16.22 -13.41
C HIS A 275 1.47 15.53 -14.25
N ARG A 276 0.82 16.27 -15.16
CA ARG A 276 -0.09 15.68 -16.16
C ARG A 276 0.67 14.82 -17.15
N ASP A 277 1.90 15.20 -17.49
CA ASP A 277 2.76 14.39 -18.36
C ASP A 277 3.09 13.04 -17.70
N VAL A 278 3.52 13.04 -16.43
CA VAL A 278 3.75 11.79 -15.66
C VAL A 278 2.51 10.90 -15.61
N SER A 279 1.34 11.50 -15.33
CA SER A 279 0.08 10.75 -15.30
C SER A 279 -0.29 10.19 -16.68
N ARG A 280 -0.05 10.94 -17.75
CA ARG A 280 -0.24 10.46 -19.12
C ARG A 280 0.67 9.26 -19.41
N TYR A 281 1.94 9.32 -19.03
CA TYR A 281 2.90 8.24 -19.25
C TYR A 281 2.49 6.96 -18.53
N ILE A 282 2.13 7.06 -17.25
CA ILE A 282 1.71 5.91 -16.45
C ILE A 282 0.43 5.29 -17.00
N ILE A 283 -0.60 6.11 -17.29
CA ILE A 283 -1.84 5.59 -17.89
C ILE A 283 -1.55 4.90 -19.23
N ALA A 284 -0.69 5.48 -20.08
CA ALA A 284 -0.28 4.87 -21.34
C ALA A 284 0.41 3.52 -21.13
N TYR A 285 1.46 3.44 -20.31
CA TYR A 285 2.16 2.17 -20.06
C TYR A 285 1.25 1.10 -19.45
N TRP A 286 0.45 1.44 -18.44
CA TRP A 286 -0.42 0.49 -17.74
C TRP A 286 -1.50 -0.05 -18.67
N THR A 287 -2.11 0.82 -19.49
CA THR A 287 -3.17 0.41 -20.40
C THR A 287 -2.62 -0.30 -21.64
N ASN A 288 -1.47 0.10 -22.20
CA ASN A 288 -0.78 -0.65 -23.26
C ASN A 288 -0.45 -2.08 -22.80
N PHE A 289 0.07 -2.20 -21.59
CA PHE A 289 0.34 -3.50 -20.98
C PHE A 289 -0.95 -4.29 -20.78
N ALA A 290 -2.00 -3.68 -20.25
CA ALA A 290 -3.29 -4.35 -20.08
C ALA A 290 -3.91 -4.81 -21.41
N LYS A 291 -3.66 -4.08 -22.51
CA LYS A 291 -4.13 -4.46 -23.86
C LYS A 291 -3.30 -5.61 -24.44
N THR A 292 -1.98 -5.54 -24.34
CA THR A 292 -1.08 -6.33 -25.21
C THR A 292 -0.05 -7.19 -24.48
N GLY A 293 0.22 -6.92 -23.20
CA GLY A 293 1.35 -7.51 -22.46
C GLY A 293 2.67 -6.81 -22.68
N ASP A 294 2.69 -5.77 -23.51
CA ASP A 294 3.84 -4.95 -23.79
C ASP A 294 3.50 -3.47 -23.51
N PRO A 295 4.10 -2.83 -22.49
CA PRO A 295 3.80 -1.45 -22.13
C PRO A 295 4.14 -0.46 -23.25
N ASN A 296 4.87 -0.89 -24.29
CA ASN A 296 5.27 -0.07 -25.44
C ASN A 296 4.28 -0.11 -26.62
N LYS A 297 3.25 -0.97 -26.58
CA LYS A 297 2.34 -1.18 -27.71
C LYS A 297 0.95 -0.61 -27.43
N GLY A 298 0.63 0.51 -28.08
CA GLY A 298 -0.66 1.16 -27.99
C GLY A 298 -0.49 2.68 -28.04
N LEU A 299 -0.92 3.37 -26.97
CA LEU A 299 -0.70 4.79 -26.77
C LEU A 299 0.79 5.14 -26.78
N ASP A 300 1.10 6.35 -27.24
CA ASP A 300 2.47 6.85 -27.28
C ASP A 300 3.08 6.92 -25.88
N VAL A 301 4.31 6.40 -25.77
CA VAL A 301 5.10 6.40 -24.54
C VAL A 301 6.43 7.12 -24.77
N PRO A 302 6.94 7.86 -23.77
CA PRO A 302 8.11 8.72 -23.96
C PRO A 302 9.41 7.94 -24.13
N VAL A 303 9.47 6.72 -23.57
CA VAL A 303 10.69 5.89 -23.52
C VAL A 303 10.28 4.44 -23.75
N THR A 304 11.08 3.69 -24.50
CA THR A 304 10.86 2.24 -24.60
C THR A 304 11.19 1.58 -23.27
N TRP A 305 10.20 0.94 -22.65
CA TRP A 305 10.35 0.15 -21.44
C TRP A 305 10.94 -1.23 -21.79
N PRO A 306 12.20 -1.51 -21.41
CA PRO A 306 12.81 -2.81 -21.67
C PRO A 306 12.20 -3.92 -20.82
N ARG A 307 12.26 -5.15 -21.32
CA ARG A 307 11.91 -6.33 -20.53
C ARG A 307 12.95 -6.55 -19.45
N PHE A 308 12.49 -6.86 -18.25
CA PHE A 308 13.35 -7.35 -17.19
C PHE A 308 13.76 -8.79 -17.49
N GLN A 309 15.06 -9.07 -17.49
CA GLN A 309 15.59 -10.43 -17.50
C GLN A 309 16.57 -10.60 -16.34
N SER A 310 16.80 -11.84 -15.94
CA SER A 310 17.61 -12.14 -14.76
C SER A 310 19.08 -11.72 -14.87
N HIS A 311 19.60 -11.49 -16.08
CA HIS A 311 21.01 -11.18 -16.32
C HIS A 311 21.31 -9.68 -16.47
N ASP A 312 20.38 -8.92 -17.05
CA ASP A 312 20.50 -7.49 -17.35
C ASP A 312 19.70 -6.62 -16.37
N GLN A 313 18.62 -7.15 -15.78
CA GLN A 313 17.81 -6.56 -14.71
C GLN A 313 17.42 -5.10 -15.01
N GLN A 314 17.01 -4.87 -16.25
CA GLN A 314 16.63 -3.54 -16.69
C GLN A 314 15.35 -3.08 -16.01
N TYR A 315 15.30 -1.79 -15.67
CA TYR A 315 14.11 -1.16 -15.14
C TYR A 315 13.90 0.21 -15.80
N LEU A 316 12.65 0.64 -15.86
CA LEU A 316 12.29 1.99 -16.30
C LEU A 316 12.14 2.91 -15.08
N GLU A 317 12.83 4.03 -15.09
CA GLU A 317 12.61 5.10 -14.11
C GLU A 317 11.54 6.08 -14.61
N ILE A 318 10.50 6.31 -13.81
CA ILE A 318 9.33 7.11 -14.21
C ILE A 318 9.27 8.42 -13.40
N ASN A 319 9.40 9.54 -14.10
CA ASN A 319 9.16 10.89 -13.57
C ASN A 319 8.91 11.91 -14.71
N SER A 320 8.81 13.20 -14.38
CA SER A 320 8.45 14.24 -15.35
C SER A 320 9.56 14.60 -16.34
N LYS A 321 10.78 14.07 -16.18
CA LYS A 321 11.96 14.39 -17.00
C LYS A 321 12.36 13.25 -17.94
N MET A 322 11.50 12.25 -18.12
CA MET A 322 11.81 11.04 -18.89
C MET A 322 12.33 11.35 -20.31
N ASP A 323 13.48 10.77 -20.61
CA ASP A 323 14.09 10.65 -21.94
C ASP A 323 14.79 9.27 -22.07
N ARG A 324 15.54 9.03 -23.16
CA ARG A 324 16.20 7.73 -23.40
C ARG A 324 17.16 7.28 -22.27
N GLY A 325 17.64 8.18 -21.42
CA GLY A 325 18.53 7.88 -20.30
C GLY A 325 17.85 7.28 -19.06
N PHE A 326 16.52 7.18 -19.03
CA PHE A 326 15.75 6.70 -17.88
C PHE A 326 15.53 5.19 -17.86
N VAL A 327 16.36 4.45 -18.60
CA VAL A 327 16.48 3.00 -18.47
C VAL A 327 17.70 2.68 -17.62
N GLY A 328 17.48 2.15 -16.43
CA GLY A 328 18.52 1.69 -15.53
C GLY A 328 18.71 0.18 -15.57
N GLN A 329 19.74 -0.29 -14.88
CA GLN A 329 20.06 -1.71 -14.68
C GLN A 329 20.43 -1.94 -13.22
N ASN A 330 20.28 -3.18 -12.75
CA ASN A 330 20.82 -3.61 -11.45
C ASN A 330 20.36 -2.73 -10.29
N LEU A 331 19.04 -2.43 -10.24
CA LEU A 331 18.45 -1.52 -9.27
C LEU A 331 18.86 -1.91 -7.85
N ARG A 332 19.70 -1.07 -7.23
CA ARG A 332 20.19 -1.26 -5.86
C ARG A 332 20.82 -2.64 -5.61
N LEU A 333 21.44 -3.25 -6.63
CA LEU A 333 21.96 -4.63 -6.63
C LEU A 333 22.84 -4.96 -5.42
N ARG A 334 23.66 -4.00 -4.97
CA ARG A 334 24.50 -4.18 -3.77
C ARG A 334 23.67 -4.52 -2.52
N TYR A 335 22.54 -3.84 -2.34
CA TYR A 335 21.64 -4.05 -1.20
C TYR A 335 20.81 -5.31 -1.41
N VAL A 336 20.35 -5.57 -2.63
CA VAL A 336 19.68 -6.84 -2.99
C VAL A 336 20.58 -8.04 -2.65
N HIS A 337 21.86 -7.98 -3.02
CA HIS A 337 22.85 -9.01 -2.68
C HIS A 337 23.11 -9.11 -1.17
N PHE A 338 23.17 -7.97 -0.47
CA PHE A 338 23.32 -7.97 0.98
C PHE A 338 22.17 -8.72 1.67
N TRP A 339 20.93 -8.32 1.40
CA TRP A 339 19.74 -8.90 2.03
C TRP A 339 19.43 -10.31 1.54
N GLY A 340 19.68 -10.61 0.27
CA GLY A 340 19.36 -11.90 -0.35
C GLY A 340 20.44 -12.97 -0.23
N SER A 341 21.69 -12.61 0.07
CA SER A 341 22.81 -13.57 0.12
C SER A 341 23.69 -13.38 1.35
N VAL A 342 24.23 -12.18 1.57
CA VAL A 342 25.20 -11.94 2.66
C VAL A 342 24.59 -12.12 4.05
N LEU A 343 23.41 -11.54 4.29
CA LEU A 343 22.74 -11.62 5.59
C LEU A 343 22.29 -13.05 5.91
N PRO A 344 21.62 -13.80 5.01
CA PRO A 344 21.29 -15.21 5.23
C PRO A 344 22.48 -16.09 5.61
N ASP A 345 23.65 -15.87 5.02
CA ASP A 345 24.88 -16.65 5.27
C ASP A 345 25.50 -16.44 6.66
N LEU A 346 25.10 -15.38 7.40
CA LEU A 346 25.58 -15.16 8.76
C LEU A 346 25.00 -16.20 9.74
N PRO A 347 25.77 -16.62 10.77
CA PRO A 347 25.28 -17.59 11.75
C PRO A 347 24.05 -17.07 12.49
N PHE A 348 23.04 -17.93 12.65
CA PHE A 348 21.84 -17.62 13.43
C PHE A 348 22.13 -17.62 14.94
N ILE A 349 21.44 -16.75 15.67
CA ILE A 349 21.31 -16.91 17.11
C ILE A 349 20.32 -18.06 17.36
N LYS A 350 20.79 -19.19 17.91
CA LYS A 350 19.91 -20.31 18.29
C LYS A 350 18.83 -19.82 19.27
N ARG A 351 17.57 -19.84 18.83
CA ARG A 351 16.39 -19.93 19.69
C ARG A 351 15.66 -21.22 19.36
N GLY A 352 15.13 -21.88 20.40
CA GLY A 352 14.49 -23.18 20.32
C GLY A 352 13.40 -23.24 19.25
N ALA A 353 13.42 -24.32 18.48
CA ALA A 353 12.40 -24.66 17.50
C ALA A 353 11.14 -25.14 18.21
N ASP A 354 9.97 -24.65 17.79
CA ASP A 354 8.70 -25.29 18.07
C ASP A 354 8.14 -25.82 16.74
N GLY A 355 7.83 -27.12 16.72
CA GLY A 355 7.53 -27.88 15.52
C GLY A 355 6.01 -27.99 15.30
N GLY A 356 5.53 -27.49 14.17
CA GLY A 356 4.14 -27.68 13.72
C GLY A 356 4.00 -28.89 12.79
N ARG A 357 3.00 -29.74 13.03
CA ARG A 357 2.56 -30.82 12.12
C ARG A 357 1.40 -30.31 11.25
N GLN A 358 1.40 -30.69 9.97
CA GLN A 358 0.29 -30.53 9.02
C GLN A 358 -0.86 -31.50 9.31
N CYS A 359 -2.10 -31.01 9.22
CA CYS A 359 -3.31 -31.82 9.06
C CYS A 359 -4.13 -31.23 7.89
N GLN A 360 -4.45 -32.07 6.91
CA GLN A 360 -5.27 -31.73 5.75
C GLN A 360 -6.76 -31.92 6.06
N GLY A 361 -7.59 -30.96 5.65
CA GLY A 361 -9.04 -31.08 5.66
C GLY A 361 -9.69 -29.83 5.06
N ASN A 362 -10.20 -29.94 3.83
CA ASN A 362 -10.86 -28.84 3.11
C ASN A 362 -12.34 -28.74 3.51
N PRO A 363 -12.86 -27.54 3.86
CA PRO A 363 -14.30 -27.28 3.85
C PRO A 363 -14.78 -26.83 2.45
N PRO A 364 -16.05 -27.08 2.09
CA PRO A 364 -16.60 -26.71 0.78
C PRO A 364 -16.92 -25.21 0.66
N PRO A 365 -16.97 -24.66 -0.58
CA PRO A 365 -17.23 -23.25 -0.83
C PRO A 365 -18.68 -22.83 -0.51
N PRO A 366 -18.93 -21.55 -0.17
CA PRO A 366 -20.27 -21.05 0.09
C PRO A 366 -21.13 -21.00 -1.19
N PRO A 367 -22.47 -21.16 -1.07
CA PRO A 367 -23.39 -21.07 -2.19
C PRO A 367 -23.50 -19.62 -2.72
N PRO A 368 -23.80 -19.44 -4.02
CA PRO A 368 -23.96 -18.12 -4.61
C PRO A 368 -25.17 -17.38 -4.03
N PRO A 369 -25.11 -16.04 -3.89
CA PRO A 369 -26.25 -15.25 -3.47
C PRO A 369 -27.37 -15.30 -4.53
N PRO A 370 -28.64 -15.14 -4.13
CA PRO A 370 -29.77 -15.09 -5.06
C PRO A 370 -29.65 -13.89 -6.01
N LEU A 371 -30.08 -14.10 -7.26
CA LEU A 371 -30.16 -13.06 -8.28
C LEU A 371 -31.11 -11.94 -7.84
N CYS A 372 -30.62 -10.71 -7.74
CA CYS A 372 -31.45 -9.54 -7.48
C CYS A 372 -32.37 -9.28 -8.69
N PRO A 373 -33.71 -9.21 -8.52
CA PRO A 373 -34.60 -8.78 -9.59
C PRO A 373 -34.65 -7.24 -9.64
N GLY A 374 -34.09 -6.65 -10.70
CA GLY A 374 -34.28 -5.24 -11.05
C GLY A 374 -33.02 -4.52 -11.54
N THR A 375 -33.22 -3.48 -12.35
CA THR A 375 -32.15 -2.57 -12.78
C THR A 375 -31.74 -1.67 -11.61
N LEU A 376 -30.51 -1.80 -11.11
CA LEU A 376 -29.97 -0.93 -10.05
C LEU A 376 -29.35 0.34 -10.64
N LYS A 377 -29.63 1.50 -10.03
CA LYS A 377 -28.95 2.75 -10.36
C LYS A 377 -27.57 2.79 -9.70
N ALA A 378 -26.55 2.31 -10.40
CA ALA A 378 -25.16 2.19 -9.91
C ALA A 378 -24.33 3.49 -10.07
N THR A 379 -24.84 4.63 -9.59
CA THR A 379 -24.14 5.94 -9.72
C THR A 379 -23.49 6.43 -8.42
N LYS A 380 -23.52 5.62 -7.36
CA LYS A 380 -22.95 5.96 -6.05
C LYS A 380 -22.12 4.78 -5.55
N PHE A 381 -21.00 5.08 -4.89
CA PHE A 381 -20.18 4.06 -4.23
C PHE A 381 -20.97 3.37 -3.11
N ALA A 382 -20.83 2.05 -3.02
CA ALA A 382 -21.32 1.26 -1.90
C ALA A 382 -20.50 1.51 -0.62
N LYS A 383 -20.95 0.96 0.50
CA LYS A 383 -20.24 1.06 1.78
C LYS A 383 -18.91 0.31 1.71
N ARG A 384 -17.91 0.82 2.42
CA ARG A 384 -16.63 0.12 2.66
C ARG A 384 -16.86 -1.08 3.58
N CYS A 385 -15.95 -2.04 3.54
CA CYS A 385 -15.95 -3.13 4.52
C CYS A 385 -15.74 -2.63 5.93
N LEU A 386 -16.35 -3.32 6.89
CA LEU A 386 -16.24 -3.00 8.31
C LEU A 386 -14.78 -3.03 8.74
N GLN A 387 -14.32 -1.93 9.30
CA GLN A 387 -12.93 -1.71 9.66
C GLN A 387 -12.82 -0.63 10.74
N LYS A 388 -11.65 -0.53 11.37
CA LYS A 388 -11.36 0.54 12.35
C LYS A 388 -11.23 1.89 11.65
N SER A 389 -11.70 2.94 12.31
CA SER A 389 -11.37 4.33 11.97
C SER A 389 -9.86 4.58 12.05
N MET A 390 -9.36 5.58 11.33
CA MET A 390 -7.94 5.95 11.34
C MET A 390 -7.42 6.28 12.75
N LEU A 391 -8.29 6.83 13.61
CA LEU A 391 -7.96 7.13 15.01
C LEU A 391 -8.14 5.91 15.93
N HIS A 392 -8.62 4.79 15.40
CA HIS A 392 -8.90 3.54 16.11
C HIS A 392 -9.85 3.68 17.31
N THR A 393 -10.64 4.74 17.38
CA THR A 393 -11.63 5.00 18.44
C THR A 393 -13.03 4.48 18.10
N SER A 394 -13.25 4.06 16.86
CA SER A 394 -14.56 3.62 16.34
C SER A 394 -14.37 2.72 15.13
N THR A 395 -15.46 2.12 14.64
CA THR A 395 -15.50 1.43 13.34
C THR A 395 -16.27 2.25 12.31
N PHE A 396 -16.05 1.95 11.03
CA PHE A 396 -16.88 2.44 9.92
C PHE A 396 -17.00 1.37 8.83
N GLY A 397 -17.97 1.54 7.94
CA GLY A 397 -18.30 0.56 6.91
C GLY A 397 -19.42 -0.39 7.33
N GLY A 398 -19.55 -1.52 6.64
CA GLY A 398 -20.52 -2.57 6.95
C GLY A 398 -20.08 -3.92 6.40
N GLU A 399 -20.83 -4.97 6.73
CA GLU A 399 -20.53 -6.33 6.26
C GLU A 399 -21.00 -6.58 4.81
N ASP A 400 -22.07 -5.90 4.39
CA ASP A 400 -22.47 -5.83 2.98
C ASP A 400 -21.58 -4.80 2.23
N CYS A 401 -20.36 -5.23 1.91
CA CYS A 401 -19.31 -4.38 1.34
C CYS A 401 -18.62 -4.95 0.10
N LEU A 402 -18.94 -6.19 -0.30
CA LEU A 402 -18.33 -6.87 -1.45
C LEU A 402 -18.96 -6.39 -2.76
N HIS A 403 -18.71 -5.13 -3.08
CA HIS A 403 -19.24 -4.44 -4.25
C HIS A 403 -18.15 -4.12 -5.26
N LEU A 404 -18.53 -4.12 -6.54
CA LEU A 404 -17.67 -3.73 -7.65
C LEU A 404 -18.08 -2.35 -8.16
N ASN A 405 -17.10 -1.51 -8.47
CA ASN A 405 -17.33 -0.30 -9.26
C ASN A 405 -16.75 -0.53 -10.65
N ILE A 406 -17.52 -0.26 -11.69
CA ILE A 406 -17.13 -0.54 -13.08
C ILE A 406 -17.19 0.77 -13.86
N TRP A 407 -16.05 1.20 -14.39
CA TRP A 407 -15.95 2.31 -15.34
C TRP A 407 -15.80 1.74 -16.74
N VAL A 408 -16.79 1.99 -17.58
CA VAL A 408 -16.78 1.61 -18.99
C VAL A 408 -16.61 2.91 -19.79
N PRO A 409 -15.55 3.03 -20.62
CA PRO A 409 -15.41 4.19 -21.48
C PRO A 409 -16.46 4.11 -22.58
N HIS A 410 -17.20 5.20 -22.78
CA HIS A 410 -18.25 5.28 -23.78
C HIS A 410 -17.99 6.46 -24.71
N GLY A 411 -17.93 6.18 -26.01
CA GLY A 411 -18.02 7.21 -27.05
C GLY A 411 -19.48 7.45 -27.46
N LEU A 412 -19.71 7.67 -28.76
CA LEU A 412 -21.06 7.73 -29.33
C LEU A 412 -21.76 6.36 -29.38
N TYR A 413 -20.99 5.27 -29.22
CA TYR A 413 -21.45 3.89 -29.21
C TYR A 413 -20.89 3.14 -28.00
N VAL A 414 -21.55 2.05 -27.61
CA VAL A 414 -21.05 1.15 -26.55
C VAL A 414 -19.82 0.41 -27.08
N SER A 415 -18.66 0.65 -26.47
CA SER A 415 -17.43 -0.08 -26.77
C SER A 415 -17.56 -1.56 -26.44
N TYR A 416 -16.94 -2.43 -27.24
CA TYR A 416 -16.98 -3.88 -27.07
C TYR A 416 -15.58 -4.48 -27.17
N ASN A 417 -15.39 -5.65 -26.56
CA ASN A 417 -14.12 -6.38 -26.51
C ASN A 417 -12.96 -5.55 -25.91
N LEU A 418 -13.26 -4.70 -24.92
CA LEU A 418 -12.27 -3.86 -24.25
C LEU A 418 -11.44 -4.65 -23.23
N PRO A 419 -10.13 -4.38 -23.11
CA PRO A 419 -9.33 -4.95 -22.04
C PRO A 419 -9.79 -4.45 -20.68
N VAL A 420 -9.64 -5.30 -19.67
CA VAL A 420 -10.23 -5.08 -18.34
C VAL A 420 -9.13 -5.02 -17.29
N MET A 421 -9.12 -3.96 -16.50
CA MET A 421 -8.18 -3.76 -15.40
C MET A 421 -8.90 -3.85 -14.06
N VAL A 422 -8.49 -4.76 -13.18
CA VAL A 422 -9.12 -5.02 -11.88
C VAL A 422 -8.21 -4.54 -10.75
N TRP A 423 -8.68 -3.55 -10.00
CA TRP A 423 -7.95 -2.84 -8.95
C TRP A 423 -8.17 -3.44 -7.55
N PHE A 424 -7.07 -3.69 -6.85
CA PHE A 424 -7.03 -3.98 -5.42
C PHE A 424 -6.32 -2.86 -4.66
N TYR A 425 -6.99 -2.29 -3.65
CA TYR A 425 -6.46 -1.18 -2.86
C TYR A 425 -5.46 -1.64 -1.77
N GLY A 426 -4.53 -0.75 -1.39
CA GLY A 426 -3.63 -0.90 -0.25
C GLY A 426 -4.25 -0.58 1.11
N GLY A 427 -3.40 -0.37 2.13
CA GLY A 427 -3.84 -0.12 3.52
C GLY A 427 -3.45 -1.22 4.52
N GLY A 428 -2.37 -1.96 4.21
CA GLY A 428 -1.77 -2.93 5.12
C GLY A 428 -2.67 -4.11 5.49
N PHE A 429 -3.64 -4.46 4.64
CA PHE A 429 -4.71 -5.43 4.90
C PHE A 429 -5.63 -5.09 6.07
N MET A 430 -5.47 -3.92 6.70
CA MET A 430 -6.18 -3.51 7.91
C MET A 430 -7.30 -2.54 7.63
N VAL A 431 -7.07 -1.63 6.69
CA VAL A 431 -8.02 -0.60 6.30
C VAL A 431 -8.01 -0.37 4.79
N GLY A 432 -9.02 0.31 4.24
CA GLY A 432 -9.08 0.71 2.84
C GLY A 432 -10.50 0.73 2.26
N GLY A 433 -10.58 0.76 0.92
CA GLY A 433 -11.83 0.66 0.19
C GLY A 433 -11.66 0.89 -1.31
N SER A 434 -12.54 0.28 -2.10
CA SER A 434 -12.52 0.29 -3.57
C SER A 434 -12.63 1.67 -4.23
N MET A 435 -13.11 2.67 -3.50
CA MET A 435 -13.19 4.08 -3.92
C MET A 435 -11.97 4.90 -3.49
N GLY A 436 -11.16 4.39 -2.55
CA GLY A 436 -10.10 5.15 -1.90
C GLY A 436 -10.60 6.26 -0.97
N PRO A 437 -9.67 7.09 -0.47
CA PRO A 437 -10.01 8.30 0.29
C PRO A 437 -10.77 9.30 -0.58
N ASN A 438 -11.68 10.05 0.06
CA ASN A 438 -12.51 11.08 -0.58
C ASN A 438 -12.06 12.47 -0.14
N TYR A 439 -11.78 13.35 -1.10
CA TYR A 439 -11.45 14.75 -0.84
C TYR A 439 -12.35 15.64 -1.69
N LEU A 440 -13.22 16.44 -1.06
CA LEU A 440 -14.14 17.36 -1.76
C LEU A 440 -14.98 16.66 -2.86
N ASN A 441 -15.51 15.47 -2.58
CA ASN A 441 -16.21 14.59 -3.53
C ASN A 441 -15.35 14.04 -4.68
N ASN A 442 -14.03 14.08 -4.54
CA ASN A 442 -13.08 13.45 -5.45
C ASN A 442 -12.42 12.23 -4.79
N TYR A 443 -12.87 11.05 -5.18
CA TYR A 443 -12.39 9.76 -4.68
C TYR A 443 -11.09 9.34 -5.38
N LEU A 444 -10.04 9.00 -4.63
CA LEU A 444 -8.72 8.70 -5.18
C LEU A 444 -8.75 7.63 -6.27
N TYR A 445 -9.50 6.54 -6.06
CA TYR A 445 -9.54 5.39 -6.98
C TYR A 445 -10.67 5.46 -8.01
N SER A 446 -11.08 6.68 -8.40
CA SER A 446 -11.98 6.84 -9.54
C SER A 446 -11.29 6.35 -10.81
N GLY A 447 -11.75 5.23 -11.38
CA GLY A 447 -11.19 4.62 -12.59
C GLY A 447 -11.46 5.40 -13.88
N GLN A 448 -12.20 6.51 -13.82
CA GLN A 448 -12.64 7.26 -15.00
C GLN A 448 -11.48 7.69 -15.92
N GLU A 449 -10.43 8.31 -15.39
CA GLU A 449 -9.34 8.81 -16.24
C GLU A 449 -8.54 7.68 -16.90
N ILE A 450 -8.40 6.53 -16.23
CA ILE A 450 -7.76 5.35 -16.80
C ILE A 450 -8.65 4.78 -17.90
N ALA A 451 -9.96 4.67 -17.65
CA ALA A 451 -10.91 4.14 -18.61
C ALA A 451 -10.99 5.02 -19.88
N ASP A 452 -11.22 6.32 -19.71
CA ASP A 452 -11.46 7.26 -20.81
C ASP A 452 -10.19 7.49 -21.65
N ARG A 453 -9.01 7.61 -21.03
CA ARG A 453 -7.75 7.86 -21.74
C ARG A 453 -7.08 6.60 -22.25
N GLY A 454 -7.20 5.53 -21.47
CA GLY A 454 -6.60 4.25 -21.76
C GLY A 454 -7.45 3.40 -22.69
N ASP A 455 -8.73 3.72 -22.86
CA ASP A 455 -9.72 2.91 -23.59
C ASP A 455 -9.69 1.45 -23.10
N VAL A 456 -9.98 1.30 -21.81
CA VAL A 456 -10.05 0.03 -21.06
C VAL A 456 -11.22 0.10 -20.07
N ILE A 457 -11.76 -1.06 -19.68
CA ILE A 457 -12.68 -1.12 -18.55
C ILE A 457 -11.88 -1.17 -17.26
N VAL A 458 -12.26 -0.38 -16.27
CA VAL A 458 -11.67 -0.44 -14.93
C VAL A 458 -12.69 -0.97 -13.95
N VAL A 459 -12.29 -1.94 -13.13
CA VAL A 459 -13.10 -2.52 -12.06
C VAL A 459 -12.36 -2.30 -10.75
N SER A 460 -12.97 -1.67 -9.75
CA SER A 460 -12.41 -1.65 -8.38
C SER A 460 -13.20 -2.55 -7.45
N VAL A 461 -12.49 -3.33 -6.64
CA VAL A 461 -13.06 -4.43 -5.84
C VAL A 461 -13.09 -4.06 -4.37
N GLY A 462 -14.26 -4.13 -3.73
CA GLY A 462 -14.38 -4.14 -2.27
C GLY A 462 -14.03 -5.53 -1.71
N TYR A 463 -13.12 -5.62 -0.75
CA TYR A 463 -12.73 -6.89 -0.11
C TYR A 463 -12.54 -6.73 1.40
N ARG A 464 -12.80 -7.77 2.19
CA ARG A 464 -12.68 -7.68 3.65
C ARG A 464 -11.23 -7.46 4.08
N VAL A 465 -11.06 -6.65 5.12
CA VAL A 465 -9.79 -6.27 5.74
C VAL A 465 -9.85 -6.53 7.25
N GLY A 466 -8.73 -6.36 7.94
CA GLY A 466 -8.60 -6.53 9.38
C GLY A 466 -8.95 -7.95 9.82
N THR A 467 -9.59 -8.07 10.97
CA THR A 467 -9.93 -9.38 11.54
C THR A 467 -10.93 -10.16 10.69
N LEU A 468 -11.84 -9.47 10.00
CA LEU A 468 -12.82 -10.12 9.12
C LEU A 468 -12.21 -10.63 7.80
N GLY A 469 -11.07 -10.07 7.39
CA GLY A 469 -10.37 -10.47 6.16
C GLY A 469 -9.22 -11.46 6.39
N PHE A 470 -8.47 -11.30 7.48
CA PHE A 470 -7.14 -11.90 7.62
C PHE A 470 -6.85 -12.52 9.00
N LEU A 471 -7.82 -12.57 9.91
CA LEU A 471 -7.63 -13.30 11.18
C LEU A 471 -7.52 -14.80 10.90
N SER A 472 -6.50 -15.44 11.45
CA SER A 472 -6.26 -16.87 11.31
C SER A 472 -5.81 -17.47 12.62
N SER A 473 -6.34 -18.65 12.94
CA SER A 473 -5.87 -19.48 14.05
C SER A 473 -4.64 -20.31 13.71
N GLY A 474 -4.24 -20.34 12.43
CA GLY A 474 -3.19 -21.23 11.92
C GLY A 474 -3.64 -22.69 11.73
N ASP A 475 -4.91 -22.99 11.94
CA ASP A 475 -5.52 -24.30 11.70
C ASP A 475 -6.76 -24.20 10.80
N SER A 476 -7.28 -25.36 10.39
CA SER A 476 -8.39 -25.47 9.44
C SER A 476 -9.73 -24.94 9.98
N GLN A 477 -9.86 -24.69 11.30
CA GLN A 477 -11.09 -24.15 11.86
C GLN A 477 -11.23 -22.65 11.57
N LEU A 478 -10.12 -21.92 11.50
CA LEU A 478 -10.07 -20.52 11.09
C LEU A 478 -8.79 -20.30 10.26
N PRO A 479 -8.80 -20.69 8.97
CA PRO A 479 -7.60 -20.69 8.12
C PRO A 479 -7.13 -19.28 7.74
N GLY A 480 -8.02 -18.28 7.76
CA GLY A 480 -7.73 -16.91 7.36
C GLY A 480 -7.98 -16.66 5.87
N ASN A 481 -7.27 -15.68 5.31
CA ASN A 481 -7.29 -15.34 3.87
C ASN A 481 -8.67 -15.02 3.25
N TYR A 482 -9.70 -14.73 4.05
CA TYR A 482 -11.02 -14.36 3.54
C TYR A 482 -10.99 -13.15 2.61
N GLY A 483 -10.12 -12.17 2.87
CA GLY A 483 -9.90 -11.05 1.96
C GLY A 483 -9.35 -11.46 0.59
N LEU A 484 -8.49 -12.49 0.53
CA LEU A 484 -7.98 -13.03 -0.74
C LEU A 484 -9.04 -13.86 -1.48
N TRP A 485 -9.88 -14.57 -0.73
CA TRP A 485 -11.03 -15.28 -1.30
C TRP A 485 -12.10 -14.33 -1.84
N ASP A 486 -12.34 -13.18 -1.19
CA ASP A 486 -13.21 -12.12 -1.71
C ASP A 486 -12.70 -11.59 -3.05
N GLN A 487 -11.39 -11.36 -3.15
CA GLN A 487 -10.73 -10.93 -4.38
C GLN A 487 -10.83 -11.99 -5.48
N HIS A 488 -10.60 -13.28 -5.17
CA HIS A 488 -10.78 -14.38 -6.11
C HIS A 488 -12.24 -14.45 -6.61
N ALA A 489 -13.21 -14.33 -5.70
CA ALA A 489 -14.62 -14.34 -6.06
C ALA A 489 -14.96 -13.17 -7.01
N ALA A 490 -14.39 -11.99 -6.76
CA ALA A 490 -14.53 -10.84 -7.65
C ALA A 490 -13.88 -11.07 -9.02
N ILE A 491 -12.66 -11.62 -9.08
CA ILE A 491 -11.99 -11.96 -10.35
C ILE A 491 -12.85 -12.95 -11.15
N ALA A 492 -13.33 -14.00 -10.50
CA ALA A 492 -14.18 -15.00 -11.13
C ALA A 492 -15.52 -14.42 -11.59
N TRP A 493 -16.09 -13.47 -10.84
CA TRP A 493 -17.28 -12.73 -11.25
C TRP A 493 -17.01 -11.86 -12.47
N VAL A 494 -15.91 -11.09 -12.48
CA VAL A 494 -15.54 -10.23 -13.62
C VAL A 494 -15.34 -11.10 -14.86
N HIS A 495 -14.58 -12.19 -14.77
CA HIS A 495 -14.38 -13.12 -15.88
C HIS A 495 -15.69 -13.68 -16.45
N ARG A 496 -16.68 -14.00 -15.60
CA ARG A 496 -17.98 -14.52 -16.06
C ARG A 496 -18.91 -13.45 -16.67
N ASN A 497 -18.81 -12.19 -16.21
CA ASN A 497 -19.85 -11.20 -16.47
C ASN A 497 -19.39 -9.99 -17.31
N ILE A 498 -18.10 -9.75 -17.46
CA ILE A 498 -17.63 -8.47 -18.02
C ILE A 498 -17.95 -8.27 -19.51
N ARG A 499 -18.25 -9.35 -20.26
CA ARG A 499 -18.79 -9.23 -21.64
C ARG A 499 -20.05 -8.37 -21.69
N SER A 500 -20.91 -8.45 -20.67
CA SER A 500 -22.14 -7.65 -20.58
C SER A 500 -21.87 -6.14 -20.41
N PHE A 501 -20.65 -5.77 -20.03
CA PHE A 501 -20.18 -4.39 -19.89
C PHE A 501 -19.29 -3.95 -21.06
N GLY A 502 -19.17 -4.78 -22.11
CA GLY A 502 -18.31 -4.52 -23.27
C GLY A 502 -16.85 -4.98 -23.09
N GLY A 503 -16.54 -5.70 -22.00
CA GLY A 503 -15.18 -6.19 -21.72
C GLY A 503 -14.86 -7.53 -22.37
N ASP A 504 -13.58 -7.75 -22.62
CA ASP A 504 -13.02 -9.04 -23.01
C ASP A 504 -12.59 -9.83 -21.75
N PRO A 505 -13.30 -10.91 -21.37
CA PRO A 505 -12.95 -11.72 -20.20
C PRO A 505 -11.64 -12.49 -20.40
N ASP A 506 -11.21 -12.68 -21.65
CA ASP A 506 -9.94 -13.29 -21.98
C ASP A 506 -8.79 -12.27 -21.92
N ASN A 507 -9.06 -11.01 -21.58
CA ASN A 507 -8.06 -9.93 -21.52
C ASN A 507 -8.14 -9.13 -20.22
N ILE A 508 -8.08 -9.84 -19.09
CA ILE A 508 -8.09 -9.27 -17.74
C ILE A 508 -6.66 -9.06 -17.22
N THR A 509 -6.42 -7.89 -16.64
CA THR A 509 -5.18 -7.50 -15.95
C THR A 509 -5.49 -7.11 -14.51
N LEU A 510 -4.84 -7.74 -13.54
CA LEU A 510 -4.93 -7.35 -12.13
C LEU A 510 -3.92 -6.24 -11.84
N PHE A 511 -4.27 -5.26 -11.02
CA PHE A 511 -3.33 -4.25 -10.55
C PHE A 511 -3.66 -3.77 -9.14
N GLY A 512 -2.64 -3.35 -8.39
CA GLY A 512 -2.81 -2.99 -6.98
C GLY A 512 -1.58 -2.33 -6.40
N GLU A 513 -1.77 -1.62 -5.29
CA GLU A 513 -0.71 -0.92 -4.55
C GLU A 513 -0.59 -1.38 -3.10
N SER A 514 0.63 -1.42 -2.57
CA SER A 514 0.92 -1.84 -1.19
C SER A 514 0.33 -3.23 -0.90
N ALA A 515 -0.50 -3.36 0.13
CA ALA A 515 -1.26 -4.59 0.41
C ALA A 515 -2.11 -5.09 -0.79
N GLY A 516 -2.60 -4.17 -1.64
CA GLY A 516 -3.24 -4.50 -2.91
C GLY A 516 -2.26 -5.01 -3.97
N GLY A 517 -1.02 -4.51 -3.98
CA GLY A 517 0.06 -5.02 -4.83
C GLY A 517 0.49 -6.43 -4.41
N ALA A 518 0.59 -6.67 -3.10
CA ALA A 518 0.80 -8.00 -2.54
C ALA A 518 -0.39 -8.93 -2.84
N SER A 519 -1.62 -8.42 -2.78
CA SER A 519 -2.82 -9.15 -3.23
C SER A 519 -2.71 -9.60 -4.67
N VAL A 520 -2.35 -8.73 -5.61
CA VAL A 520 -2.10 -9.10 -7.02
C VAL A 520 -1.07 -10.23 -7.11
N SER A 521 0.03 -10.13 -6.36
CA SER A 521 1.05 -11.16 -6.30
C SER A 521 0.51 -12.48 -5.73
N TYR A 522 -0.34 -12.48 -4.70
CA TYR A 522 -0.99 -13.70 -4.22
C TYR A 522 -1.91 -14.32 -5.24
N GLN A 523 -2.68 -13.51 -5.97
CA GLN A 523 -3.59 -14.00 -7.00
C GLN A 523 -2.82 -14.66 -8.17
N THR A 524 -1.60 -14.22 -8.49
CA THR A 524 -0.76 -14.90 -9.51
C THR A 524 -0.11 -16.19 -9.01
N LEU A 525 0.14 -16.30 -7.70
CA LEU A 525 0.74 -17.48 -7.08
C LEU A 525 -0.29 -18.57 -6.76
N SER A 526 -1.55 -18.19 -6.54
CA SER A 526 -2.63 -19.11 -6.20
C SER A 526 -3.04 -19.96 -7.41
N PRO A 527 -3.18 -21.30 -7.27
CA PRO A 527 -3.60 -22.17 -8.36
C PRO A 527 -5.03 -21.90 -8.85
N TYR A 528 -5.88 -21.29 -8.02
CA TYR A 528 -7.29 -21.05 -8.30
C TYR A 528 -7.55 -20.05 -9.42
N ASN A 529 -6.58 -19.19 -9.76
CA ASN A 529 -6.76 -18.17 -10.80
C ASN A 529 -6.24 -18.55 -12.18
N LYS A 530 -5.79 -19.79 -12.36
CA LYS A 530 -5.31 -20.26 -13.65
C LYS A 530 -6.40 -20.09 -14.72
N GLY A 531 -6.12 -19.27 -15.71
CA GLY A 531 -7.03 -18.99 -16.82
C GLY A 531 -8.08 -17.92 -16.56
N LEU A 532 -8.11 -17.26 -15.39
CA LEU A 532 -9.07 -16.19 -15.10
C LEU A 532 -8.57 -14.80 -15.50
N PHE A 533 -7.26 -14.62 -15.65
CA PHE A 533 -6.65 -13.36 -16.11
C PHE A 533 -5.33 -13.65 -16.82
N LYS A 534 -4.79 -12.64 -17.51
CA LYS A 534 -3.55 -12.78 -18.30
C LYS A 534 -2.36 -12.04 -17.71
N ARG A 535 -2.59 -10.96 -16.95
CA ARG A 535 -1.52 -10.05 -16.56
C ARG A 535 -1.71 -9.49 -15.16
N ALA A 536 -0.62 -9.02 -14.59
CA ALA A 536 -0.58 -8.49 -13.24
C ALA A 536 0.38 -7.28 -13.12
N ILE A 537 0.01 -6.30 -12.30
CA ILE A 537 0.84 -5.14 -11.95
C ILE A 537 0.86 -4.97 -10.42
N SER A 538 2.03 -5.13 -9.80
CA SER A 538 2.24 -4.96 -8.36
C SER A 538 3.02 -3.68 -8.07
N GLN A 539 2.38 -2.71 -7.42
CA GLN A 539 2.99 -1.42 -7.06
C GLN A 539 3.31 -1.42 -5.56
N SER A 540 4.57 -1.20 -5.18
CA SER A 540 5.00 -1.04 -3.78
C SER A 540 4.56 -2.19 -2.86
N GLY A 541 4.41 -3.41 -3.37
CA GLY A 541 4.02 -4.57 -2.56
C GLY A 541 3.93 -5.85 -3.37
N VAL A 542 4.49 -6.93 -2.84
CA VAL A 542 4.50 -8.29 -3.41
C VAL A 542 4.40 -9.32 -2.30
N ALA A 543 4.08 -10.57 -2.64
CA ALA A 543 3.97 -11.68 -1.68
C ALA A 543 5.25 -11.94 -0.86
N MET A 544 6.42 -11.53 -1.39
CA MET A 544 7.72 -11.68 -0.75
C MET A 544 8.04 -10.58 0.29
N CYS A 545 7.21 -9.53 0.40
CA CYS A 545 7.44 -8.46 1.38
C CYS A 545 7.37 -9.03 2.82
N PRO A 546 8.21 -8.55 3.76
CA PRO A 546 8.30 -9.14 5.11
C PRO A 546 7.01 -8.99 5.94
N TRP A 547 6.16 -8.03 5.60
CA TRP A 547 4.86 -7.78 6.24
C TRP A 547 3.70 -8.48 5.54
N ALA A 548 3.91 -9.10 4.38
CA ALA A 548 2.82 -9.57 3.56
C ALA A 548 2.27 -10.93 4.04
N ILE A 549 3.10 -11.74 4.72
CA ILE A 549 2.73 -13.03 5.31
C ILE A 549 2.80 -12.97 6.83
N ASN A 550 1.71 -13.34 7.51
CA ASN A 550 1.71 -13.60 8.93
C ASN A 550 2.28 -15.01 9.21
N ARG A 551 3.48 -15.05 9.79
CA ARG A 551 4.19 -16.28 10.14
C ARG A 551 3.79 -16.86 11.51
N ASN A 552 3.02 -16.13 12.32
CA ASN A 552 2.54 -16.61 13.61
C ASN A 552 1.08 -16.19 13.86
N PRO A 553 0.13 -16.71 13.06
CA PRO A 553 -1.27 -16.33 13.14
C PRO A 553 -1.93 -16.71 14.47
N ARG A 554 -1.57 -17.87 15.03
CA ARG A 554 -2.09 -18.34 16.33
C ARG A 554 -1.85 -17.32 17.44
N LYS A 555 -0.62 -16.81 17.56
CA LYS A 555 -0.26 -15.83 18.59
C LYS A 555 -1.11 -14.57 18.51
N ILE A 556 -1.33 -14.03 17.31
CA ILE A 556 -2.14 -12.83 17.10
C ILE A 556 -3.61 -13.08 17.48
N THR A 557 -4.13 -14.25 17.12
CA THR A 557 -5.49 -14.65 17.47
C THR A 557 -5.65 -14.83 18.98
N GLU A 558 -4.70 -15.48 19.65
CA GLU A 558 -4.69 -15.62 21.11
C GLU A 558 -4.60 -14.27 21.81
N GLU A 559 -3.79 -13.34 21.30
CA GLU A 559 -3.74 -11.98 21.80
C GLU A 559 -5.12 -11.32 21.68
N ILE A 560 -5.83 -11.43 20.55
CA ILE A 560 -7.19 -10.88 20.36
C ILE A 560 -8.21 -11.52 21.32
N CYS A 561 -8.08 -12.83 21.57
CA CYS A 561 -8.95 -13.58 22.47
C CYS A 561 -8.70 -13.28 23.96
N ALA A 562 -7.44 -13.02 24.33
CA ALA A 562 -6.99 -13.02 25.72
C ALA A 562 -7.84 -12.12 26.63
N HIS A 563 -8.43 -12.74 27.66
CA HIS A 563 -9.07 -12.07 28.77
C HIS A 563 -8.15 -10.97 29.36
N HIS A 564 -8.73 -9.87 29.82
CA HIS A 564 -8.17 -9.24 31.01
C HIS A 564 -8.19 -10.30 32.11
N LYS A 565 -7.08 -11.01 32.33
CA LYS A 565 -6.80 -11.49 33.68
C LYS A 565 -6.78 -10.21 34.51
N ALA A 566 -7.83 -10.00 35.30
CA ALA A 566 -7.88 -8.93 36.26
C ALA A 566 -6.52 -8.88 36.96
N MET A 567 -5.87 -7.72 36.96
CA MET A 567 -4.87 -7.42 37.97
C MET A 567 -5.60 -7.53 39.31
N THR A 568 -5.59 -8.71 39.91
CA THR A 568 -5.95 -8.88 41.31
C THR A 568 -4.99 -8.02 42.12
N HIS A 569 -5.51 -6.91 42.63
CA HIS A 569 -5.03 -6.12 43.75
C HIS A 569 -3.51 -5.94 43.88
N ARG A 570 -2.97 -4.83 43.35
CA ARG A 570 -1.89 -4.02 43.98
C ARG A 570 -1.48 -2.87 43.05
N ALA A 571 -2.21 -1.76 43.06
CA ALA A 571 -1.72 -0.40 42.80
C ALA A 571 -2.89 0.59 42.75
N LEU A 572 -3.54 0.81 43.89
CA LEU A 572 -4.31 2.03 44.14
C LEU A 572 -3.87 2.58 45.49
N TYR A 573 -2.67 3.14 45.50
CA TYR A 573 -2.26 4.18 46.44
C TYR A 573 -1.58 5.26 45.61
N TYR A 574 -1.81 6.51 46.00
CA TYR A 574 -1.54 7.77 45.27
C TYR A 574 -2.64 8.23 44.31
N ALA A 575 -3.85 8.44 44.84
CA ALA A 575 -4.66 9.58 44.41
C ALA A 575 -4.35 10.76 45.36
N THR A 576 -3.68 11.77 44.83
CA THR A 576 -3.49 13.07 45.48
C THR A 576 -4.83 13.79 45.61
N CYS A 577 -5.21 14.12 46.85
CA CYS A 577 -6.29 15.07 47.15
C CYS A 577 -5.98 16.44 46.55
N SER A 578 -6.88 16.97 45.74
CA SER A 578 -7.00 18.41 45.49
C SER A 578 -8.34 18.89 46.04
N VAL A 579 -8.26 19.54 47.20
CA VAL A 579 -9.36 20.25 47.85
C VAL A 579 -9.51 21.61 47.15
N VAL A 580 -10.68 21.88 46.57
CA VAL A 580 -11.06 23.22 46.12
C VAL A 580 -11.81 23.90 47.26
N THR A 581 -11.13 24.81 47.97
CA THR A 581 -11.76 25.75 48.89
C THR A 581 -12.37 26.91 48.10
N ARG A 582 -13.69 27.08 48.17
CA ARG A 582 -14.34 28.37 47.91
C ARG A 582 -14.17 29.24 49.15
N SER A 583 -13.70 30.47 48.96
CA SER A 583 -13.77 31.52 49.96
C SER A 583 -14.52 32.72 49.39
N LEU A 584 -15.65 32.99 50.06
CA LEU A 584 -16.59 34.12 49.99
C LEU A 584 -17.44 34.26 48.72
#